data_AF-A0A127KU15-F1
#
_entry.id   AF-A0A127KU15-F1
#
_cell.length_a   1.000
_cell.length_b   1.000
_cell.length_c   1.000
_cell.angle_alpha   90.00
_cell.angle_beta   90.00
_cell.angle_gamma   90.00
#
_symmetry.space_group_name_H-M   'P 1'
#
loop_
_entity.id
_entity.type
_entity.pdbx_description
1 polymer ?
#
loop_
_entity_poly.entity_id
_entity_poly.type
_entity_poly.pdbx_seq_one_letter_code
_entity_poly.pdbx_strand_id
1 'polypeptide(L)'
;MRVSTLLPLALAAGTAAASKNGTLGFALGNKNEGGKCKVQSDYETDFDTLKEVTSLVRIYSASDCDTAKHIIPAAKAKNFKVVLGVWYGTRHITSALRQAARPDYDKSFTDDFNALKEAVPGNE
;
A
#
# COMPACT_ATOMS: atom_id res chain seq x y z
N MET A 1 -12.29 -23.80 52.04
CA MET A 1 -12.94 -23.08 50.92
C MET A 1 -12.34 -23.59 49.62
N ARG A 2 -13.17 -24.12 48.70
CA ARG A 2 -12.72 -24.73 47.44
C ARG A 2 -12.41 -23.64 46.43
N VAL A 3 -11.14 -23.50 46.04
CA VAL A 3 -10.64 -22.49 45.08
C VAL A 3 -11.08 -22.82 43.62
N SER A 4 -11.78 -23.93 43.42
CA SER A 4 -12.09 -24.51 42.10
C SER A 4 -13.26 -23.87 41.34
N THR A 5 -13.98 -22.90 41.90
CA THR A 5 -15.15 -22.27 41.24
C THR A 5 -14.87 -20.94 40.53
N LEU A 6 -13.65 -20.40 40.61
CA LEU A 6 -13.31 -19.11 39.99
C LEU A 6 -12.68 -19.21 38.58
N LEU A 7 -12.34 -20.42 38.14
CA LEU A 7 -11.70 -20.66 36.83
C LEU A 7 -12.56 -20.36 35.58
N PRO A 8 -13.90 -20.57 35.56
CA PRO A 8 -14.67 -20.36 34.34
C PRO A 8 -14.96 -18.88 34.01
N LEU A 9 -14.85 -17.98 35.00
CA LEU A 9 -15.05 -16.54 34.79
C LEU A 9 -13.85 -15.86 34.11
N ALA A 10 -12.65 -16.43 34.23
CA ALA A 10 -11.45 -15.90 33.59
C ALA A 10 -11.42 -16.15 32.07
N LEU A 11 -12.11 -17.19 31.58
CA LEU A 11 -12.08 -17.56 30.16
C LEU A 11 -13.07 -16.74 29.31
N ALA A 12 -14.15 -16.24 29.91
CA ALA A 12 -15.16 -15.42 29.22
C ALA A 12 -14.69 -13.99 28.93
N ALA A 13 -13.68 -13.48 29.65
CA ALA A 13 -13.10 -12.15 29.41
C ALA A 13 -12.05 -12.14 28.28
N GLY A 14 -11.57 -13.30 27.84
CA GLY A 14 -10.49 -13.41 26.85
C GLY A 14 -10.90 -13.12 25.40
N THR A 15 -12.18 -13.26 25.04
CA THR A 15 -12.64 -13.10 23.65
C THR A 15 -12.80 -11.64 23.23
N ALA A 16 -12.99 -10.71 24.16
CA ALA A 16 -13.11 -9.28 23.87
C ALA A 16 -11.77 -8.63 23.46
N ALA A 17 -10.64 -9.21 23.88
CA ALA A 17 -9.31 -8.71 23.53
C ALA A 17 -8.82 -9.17 22.14
N ALA A 18 -9.50 -10.13 21.50
CA ALA A 18 -9.06 -10.75 20.26
C ALA A 18 -9.56 -10.05 18.97
N SER A 19 -10.43 -9.05 19.07
CA SER A 19 -10.90 -8.28 17.90
C SER A 19 -10.14 -6.97 17.76
N LYS A 20 -8.80 -7.04 17.67
CA LYS A 20 -8.04 -5.93 17.09
C LYS A 20 -8.29 -6.02 15.59
N ASN A 21 -9.38 -5.41 15.11
CA ASN A 21 -9.60 -5.23 13.67
C ASN A 21 -8.28 -4.71 13.10
N GLY A 22 -7.71 -5.43 12.13
CA GLY A 22 -6.48 -5.00 11.48
C GLY A 22 -6.61 -3.56 10.98
N THR A 23 -5.51 -2.84 10.86
CA THR A 23 -5.55 -1.49 10.30
C THR A 23 -6.11 -1.56 8.88
N LEU A 24 -7.31 -1.02 8.68
CA LEU A 24 -7.90 -0.90 7.36
C LEU A 24 -6.98 -0.05 6.50
N GLY A 25 -6.68 -0.51 5.28
CA GLY A 25 -5.92 0.25 4.30
C GLY A 25 -6.48 0.05 2.90
N PHE A 26 -6.32 1.08 2.06
CA PHE A 26 -6.83 1.07 0.69
C PHE A 26 -5.71 0.97 -0.34
N ALA A 27 -5.97 0.24 -1.42
CA ALA A 27 -5.09 0.26 -2.59
C ALA A 27 -5.41 1.50 -3.43
N LEU A 28 -4.39 2.33 -3.69
CA LEU A 28 -4.56 3.62 -4.33
C LEU A 28 -4.00 3.61 -5.75
N GLY A 29 -4.81 4.04 -6.71
CA GLY A 29 -4.41 4.14 -8.11
C GLY A 29 -3.53 5.35 -8.39
N ASN A 30 -2.60 5.22 -9.34
CA ASN A 30 -1.63 6.25 -9.70
C ASN A 30 -2.07 7.17 -10.85
N LYS A 31 -3.30 7.03 -11.33
CA LYS A 31 -3.90 7.85 -12.39
C LYS A 31 -5.21 8.43 -11.88
N ASN A 32 -5.54 9.64 -12.32
CA ASN A 32 -6.84 10.26 -12.07
C ASN A 32 -7.92 9.67 -12.99
N GLU A 33 -9.17 10.10 -12.83
CA GLU A 33 -10.31 9.63 -13.65
C GLU A 33 -10.10 9.86 -15.15
N GLY A 34 -9.34 10.90 -15.52
CA GLY A 34 -8.95 11.20 -16.90
C GLY A 34 -7.75 10.39 -17.42
N GLY A 35 -7.24 9.44 -16.63
CA GLY A 35 -6.10 8.60 -16.99
C GLY A 35 -4.74 9.30 -16.92
N LYS A 36 -4.66 10.56 -16.48
CA LYS A 36 -3.39 11.26 -16.28
C LYS A 36 -2.71 10.78 -15.00
N CYS A 37 -1.39 10.66 -15.03
CA CYS A 37 -0.59 10.35 -13.85
C CYS A 37 -0.83 11.37 -12.73
N LYS A 38 -1.01 10.87 -11.52
CA LYS A 38 -1.18 11.70 -10.32
C LYS A 38 0.12 12.36 -9.92
N VAL A 39 0.04 13.61 -9.50
CA VAL A 39 1.14 14.35 -8.86
C VAL A 39 0.93 14.43 -7.34
N GLN A 40 1.89 15.00 -6.61
CA GLN A 40 1.86 15.07 -5.15
C GLN A 40 0.54 15.65 -4.59
N SER A 41 0.04 16.75 -5.16
CA SER A 41 -1.21 17.40 -4.72
C SER A 41 -2.45 16.52 -4.87
N ASP A 42 -2.46 15.63 -5.88
CA ASP A 42 -3.56 14.69 -6.07
C ASP A 42 -3.57 13.66 -4.92
N TYR A 43 -2.40 13.14 -4.55
CA TYR A 43 -2.28 12.23 -3.41
C TYR A 43 -2.63 12.91 -2.09
N GLU A 44 -2.24 14.17 -1.90
CA GLU A 44 -2.63 14.93 -0.71
C GLU A 44 -4.15 15.09 -0.61
N THR A 45 -4.83 15.31 -1.74
CA THR A 45 -6.30 15.40 -1.81
C THR A 45 -6.95 14.05 -1.50
N ASP A 46 -6.39 12.95 -2.03
CA ASP A 46 -6.84 11.60 -1.69
C ASP A 46 -6.69 11.32 -0.18
N PHE A 47 -5.57 11.71 0.42
CA PHE A 47 -5.31 11.51 1.85
C PHE A 47 -6.23 12.34 2.73
N ASP A 48 -6.51 13.59 2.35
CA ASP A 48 -7.49 14.42 3.06
C ASP A 48 -8.89 13.81 3.04
N THR A 49 -9.23 13.09 1.96
CA THR A 49 -10.50 12.36 1.81
C THR A 49 -10.54 11.09 2.65
N LEU A 50 -9.42 10.37 2.74
CA LEU A 50 -9.32 9.06 3.39
C LEU A 50 -9.04 9.12 4.90
N LYS A 51 -8.54 10.25 5.43
CA LYS A 51 -8.01 10.36 6.81
C LYS A 51 -9.01 9.95 7.91
N GLU A 52 -10.30 10.10 7.67
CA GLU A 52 -11.35 9.76 8.65
C GLU A 52 -11.58 8.24 8.75
N VAL A 53 -11.12 7.47 7.76
CA VAL A 53 -11.34 6.01 7.68
C VAL A 53 -10.05 5.20 7.68
N THR A 54 -8.92 5.78 7.29
CA THR A 54 -7.62 5.13 7.30
C THR A 54 -6.47 6.15 7.35
N SER A 55 -5.29 5.69 7.74
CA SER A 55 -4.01 6.38 7.55
C SER A 55 -3.00 5.48 6.83
N LEU A 56 -3.46 4.42 6.18
CA LEU A 56 -2.66 3.40 5.52
C LEU A 56 -3.16 3.19 4.09
N VAL A 57 -2.26 3.37 3.13
CA VAL A 57 -2.53 3.04 1.73
C VAL A 57 -1.47 2.10 1.17
N ARG A 58 -1.78 1.48 0.03
CA ARG A 58 -0.84 0.67 -0.74
C ARG A 58 -0.81 1.14 -2.18
N ILE A 59 0.37 1.16 -2.78
CA ILE A 59 0.56 1.32 -4.23
C ILE A 59 1.02 0.00 -4.86
N TYR A 60 0.86 -0.12 -6.18
CA TYR A 60 1.21 -1.34 -6.91
C TYR A 60 2.59 -1.29 -7.55
N SER A 61 3.03 -0.13 -8.02
CA SER A 61 4.32 0.11 -8.67
C SER A 61 4.89 1.43 -8.18
N ALA A 62 6.16 1.43 -7.80
CA ALA A 62 6.88 2.60 -7.34
C ALA A 62 7.24 3.55 -8.50
N SER A 63 7.55 3.01 -9.67
CA SER A 63 8.04 3.75 -10.84
C SER A 63 6.94 4.15 -11.82
N ASP A 64 5.84 3.38 -11.95
CA ASP A 64 4.77 3.76 -12.88
C ASP A 64 4.18 5.12 -12.47
N CYS A 65 4.08 6.05 -13.42
CA CYS A 65 3.69 7.44 -13.16
C CYS A 65 4.53 8.18 -12.10
N ASP A 66 5.81 7.81 -11.92
CA ASP A 66 6.67 8.39 -10.86
C ASP A 66 6.01 8.32 -9.47
N THR A 67 5.25 7.25 -9.21
CA THR A 67 4.36 7.18 -8.03
C THR A 67 5.12 7.41 -6.74
N ALA A 68 6.27 6.75 -6.53
CA ALA A 68 7.09 6.91 -5.33
C ALA A 68 7.52 8.37 -5.10
N LYS A 69 7.96 9.05 -6.17
CA LYS A 69 8.39 10.45 -6.15
C LYS A 69 7.27 11.39 -5.69
N HIS A 70 6.02 11.07 -6.00
CA HIS A 70 4.86 11.91 -5.68
C HIS A 70 4.15 11.52 -4.38
N ILE A 71 3.94 10.23 -4.13
CA ILE A 71 3.12 9.77 -3.00
C ILE A 71 3.88 9.84 -1.67
N ILE A 72 5.20 9.61 -1.67
CA ILE A 72 6.00 9.61 -0.43
C ILE A 72 6.02 11.01 0.23
N PRO A 73 6.32 12.12 -0.48
CA PRO A 73 6.24 13.44 0.13
C PRO A 73 4.81 13.80 0.56
N ALA A 74 3.79 13.44 -0.22
CA ALA A 74 2.39 13.63 0.18
C ALA A 74 2.05 12.89 1.48
N ALA A 75 2.50 11.64 1.61
CA ALA A 75 2.23 10.83 2.79
C ALA A 75 2.91 11.40 4.04
N LYS A 76 4.15 11.90 3.90
CA LYS A 76 4.85 12.63 4.96
C LYS A 76 4.09 13.89 5.38
N ALA A 77 3.60 14.68 4.42
CA ALA A 77 2.86 15.91 4.68
C ALA A 77 1.51 15.66 5.38
N LYS A 78 0.83 14.56 5.05
CA LYS A 78 -0.51 14.21 5.55
C LYS A 78 -0.52 13.18 6.67
N ASN A 79 0.63 12.79 7.20
CA ASN A 79 0.78 11.75 8.25
C ASN A 79 0.19 10.38 7.86
N PHE A 80 0.34 10.00 6.59
CA PHE A 80 -0.05 8.69 6.06
C PHE A 80 1.13 7.71 6.03
N LYS A 81 0.82 6.43 6.13
CA LYS A 81 1.74 5.32 5.84
C LYS A 81 1.43 4.76 4.46
N VAL A 82 2.46 4.43 3.71
CA VAL A 82 2.34 3.85 2.37
C VAL A 82 3.07 2.51 2.34
N VAL A 83 2.36 1.45 1.97
CA VAL A 83 2.95 0.19 1.56
C VAL A 83 3.40 0.32 0.10
N LEU A 84 4.71 0.33 -0.09
CA LEU A 84 5.34 0.52 -1.40
C LEU A 84 5.38 -0.82 -2.14
N GLY A 85 4.78 -0.85 -3.33
CA GLY A 85 4.70 -2.03 -4.17
C GLY A 85 5.82 -2.07 -5.20
N VAL A 86 6.38 -3.25 -5.39
CA VAL A 86 7.26 -3.59 -6.52
C VAL A 86 6.48 -4.49 -7.47
N TRP A 87 6.34 -4.06 -8.71
CA TRP A 87 5.59 -4.75 -9.73
C TRP A 87 6.51 -5.65 -10.57
N TYR A 88 6.28 -6.95 -10.50
CA TYR A 88 6.90 -7.94 -11.37
C TYR A 88 5.90 -8.36 -12.43
N GLY A 89 5.97 -7.75 -13.61
CA GLY A 89 4.94 -7.93 -14.61
C GLY A 89 5.02 -6.95 -15.76
N THR A 90 4.53 -7.39 -16.90
CA THR A 90 4.20 -6.50 -18.01
C THR A 90 3.14 -5.51 -17.56
N ARG A 91 3.41 -4.22 -17.70
CA ARG A 91 2.53 -3.13 -17.23
C ARG A 91 1.22 -3.01 -18.01
N HIS A 92 1.15 -3.62 -19.20
CA HIS A 92 -0.03 -3.63 -20.07
C HIS A 92 -0.26 -5.02 -20.67
N ILE A 93 -1.23 -5.78 -20.15
CA ILE A 93 -1.62 -7.07 -20.71
C ILE A 93 -2.83 -6.86 -21.61
N THR A 94 -2.60 -6.69 -22.92
CA THR A 94 -3.60 -7.15 -23.89
C THR A 94 -3.42 -8.65 -24.08
N SER A 95 -4.50 -9.38 -24.26
CA SER A 95 -4.53 -10.86 -24.32
C SER A 95 -3.59 -11.48 -25.38
N ALA A 96 -3.15 -10.70 -26.37
CA ALA A 96 -2.25 -11.14 -27.44
C ALA A 96 -0.75 -11.21 -27.06
N LEU A 97 -0.30 -10.55 -25.98
CA LEU A 97 1.13 -10.41 -25.66
C LEU A 97 1.67 -11.45 -24.65
N ARG A 98 0.81 -12.33 -24.14
CA ARG A 98 1.13 -13.21 -23.00
C ARG A 98 2.30 -14.18 -23.24
N GLN A 99 2.67 -14.46 -24.49
CA GLN A 99 3.79 -15.35 -24.84
C GLN A 99 5.10 -14.64 -25.24
N ALA A 100 5.07 -13.35 -25.62
CA ALA A 100 6.27 -12.63 -26.05
C ALA A 100 6.94 -11.79 -24.95
N ALA A 101 6.26 -11.59 -23.81
CA ALA A 101 6.55 -10.51 -22.89
C ALA A 101 7.47 -10.87 -21.70
N ARG A 102 8.16 -12.03 -21.76
CA ARG A 102 9.18 -12.42 -20.76
C ARG A 102 10.31 -11.40 -20.52
N PRO A 103 10.78 -10.58 -21.49
CA PRO A 103 11.89 -9.67 -21.21
C PRO A 103 11.51 -8.39 -20.43
N ASP A 104 10.23 -8.07 -20.22
CA ASP A 104 9.81 -6.83 -19.53
C ASP A 104 9.63 -7.00 -18.00
N TYR A 105 9.68 -8.23 -17.50
CA TYR A 105 9.49 -8.52 -16.07
C TYR A 105 10.68 -8.05 -15.22
N ASP A 106 11.90 -8.31 -15.68
CA ASP A 106 13.11 -7.88 -14.98
C ASP A 106 13.23 -6.34 -15.01
N LYS A 107 12.76 -5.72 -16.10
CA LYS A 107 12.71 -4.27 -16.22
C LYS A 107 11.71 -3.67 -15.23
N SER A 108 10.47 -4.17 -15.16
CA SER A 108 9.47 -3.60 -14.25
C SER A 108 9.90 -3.68 -12.79
N PHE A 109 10.50 -4.81 -12.39
CA PHE A 109 11.07 -4.97 -11.05
C PHE A 109 12.22 -4.00 -10.82
N THR A 110 13.18 -3.92 -11.75
CA THR A 110 14.36 -3.05 -11.62
C THR A 110 13.96 -1.58 -11.56
N ASP A 111 13.03 -1.14 -12.41
CA ASP A 111 12.52 0.23 -12.42
C ASP A 111 11.91 0.59 -11.05
N ASP A 112 11.04 -0.27 -10.51
CA ASP A 112 10.40 -0.05 -9.22
C ASP A 112 11.41 -0.07 -8.07
N PHE A 113 12.31 -1.05 -8.05
CA PHE A 113 13.31 -1.17 -7.00
C PHE A 113 14.27 0.02 -6.99
N ASN A 114 14.67 0.53 -8.15
CA ASN A 114 15.48 1.74 -8.25
C ASN A 114 14.72 2.99 -7.80
N ALA A 115 13.45 3.13 -8.18
CA ALA A 115 12.62 4.25 -7.70
C ALA A 115 12.49 4.25 -6.17
N LEU A 116 12.42 3.07 -5.54
CA LEU A 116 12.43 2.94 -4.08
C LEU A 116 13.77 3.32 -3.47
N LYS A 117 14.89 2.85 -4.03
CA LYS A 117 16.25 3.25 -3.58
C LYS A 117 16.45 4.76 -3.59
N GLU A 118 15.92 5.43 -4.61
CA GLU A 118 16.00 6.88 -4.72
C GLU A 118 15.10 7.59 -3.71
N ALA A 119 13.87 7.10 -3.51
CA ALA A 119 12.88 7.79 -2.69
C ALA A 119 12.98 7.49 -1.18
N VAL A 120 13.44 6.29 -0.81
CA VAL A 120 13.54 5.78 0.57
C VAL A 120 14.81 4.94 0.78
N PRO A 121 16.01 5.53 0.63
CA PRO A 121 17.27 4.78 0.71
C PRO A 121 17.41 4.02 2.03
N GLY A 122 17.80 2.75 1.94
CA GLY A 122 17.93 1.81 3.07
C GLY A 122 16.62 1.22 3.57
N ASN A 123 15.49 1.53 2.92
CA ASN A 123 14.16 1.02 3.25
C ASN A 123 13.42 0.49 2.01
N GLU A 124 14.14 0.34 0.89
CA GLU A 124 13.67 -0.38 -0.30
C GLU A 124 13.46 -1.88 -0.07
#